data_AF-A0A1I5TSJ1-F1
#
_entry.id   AF-A0A1I5TSJ1-F1
#
_cell.length_a   1.000
_cell.length_b   1.000
_cell.length_c   1.000
_cell.angle_alpha   90.00
_cell.angle_beta   90.00
_cell.angle_gamma   90.00
#
_symmetry.space_group_name_H-M   'P 1'
#
loop_
_entity.id
_entity.type
_entity.pdbx_description
1 polymer ?
#
loop_
_entity_poly.entity_id
_entity_poly.type
_entity_poly.pdbx_seq_one_letter_code
_entity_poly.pdbx_strand_id
1 'polypeptide(L)'
;MEAMGPPIRRGSREERREATVRALAAGDEAGCAYCGRPLPPIPRQGGRPTPYCPADPERYGRWGAKVITCAMLDEQREIWVTVYGPDQPMTQLDTRALDEQLGSALSALDPLHAELSALRTHVTDQTAAALEAREEAEAARDEALEQVRVANAERAHAVTDAEEARAAEAAARKQSEVDREERDAALASAVAARKAQETALAVRDEAENNRQRALEQAAAAHDRVTALQREISALRATAVEDLEQARRTAAEAQQELRASLTVEHESRMREQEQRLREQAAEADKRVRGVQLAADQRVAESAAQVSQATKAYAETLAPLHAELAELRARLSARQAELDEMRRLREAEEAEQPDEIE
;
A
#
# COMPACT_ATOMS: atom_id res chain seq x y z
N MET A 1 -74.46 88.55 116.02
CA MET A 1 -74.12 88.55 117.47
C MET A 1 -72.61 88.56 117.56
N GLU A 2 -72.03 89.74 117.80
CA GLU A 2 -70.59 89.91 117.97
C GLU A 2 -70.18 89.33 119.32
N ALA A 3 -69.68 88.10 119.32
CA ALA A 3 -68.83 87.64 120.41
C ALA A 3 -67.44 88.27 120.20
N MET A 4 -67.31 89.58 120.46
CA MET A 4 -65.99 90.20 120.57
C MET A 4 -65.31 89.58 121.78
N GLY A 5 -64.52 88.53 121.52
CA GLY A 5 -63.61 87.95 122.49
C GLY A 5 -62.65 89.04 123.00
N PRO A 6 -62.17 88.91 124.25
CA PRO A 6 -61.25 89.90 124.82
C PRO A 6 -60.02 90.09 123.91
N PRO A 7 -59.49 91.33 123.79
CA PRO A 7 -58.39 91.64 122.87
C PRO A 7 -57.16 90.76 123.17
N ILE A 8 -56.57 90.21 122.11
CA ILE A 8 -55.38 89.34 122.20
C ILE A 8 -54.20 90.16 122.72
N ARG A 9 -53.45 89.62 123.70
CA ARG A 9 -52.29 90.31 124.28
C ARG A 9 -51.15 90.44 123.26
N ARG A 10 -50.46 91.59 123.27
CA ARG A 10 -49.27 91.88 122.43
C ARG A 10 -48.00 91.26 123.04
N GLY A 11 -46.95 91.05 122.22
CA GLY A 11 -45.68 90.38 122.59
C GLY A 11 -45.39 89.12 121.77
N SER A 12 -44.26 88.47 121.97
CA SER A 12 -44.02 87.10 121.45
C SER A 12 -44.81 86.06 122.26
N ARG A 13 -45.06 84.87 121.70
CA ARG A 13 -45.70 83.77 122.44
C ARG A 13 -44.94 83.43 123.73
N GLU A 14 -43.61 83.40 123.68
CA GLU A 14 -42.74 83.11 124.82
C GLU A 14 -42.91 84.16 125.93
N GLU A 15 -42.83 85.45 125.58
CA GLU A 15 -42.97 86.57 126.52
C GLU A 15 -44.31 86.55 127.25
N ARG A 16 -45.42 86.31 126.53
CA ARG A 16 -46.75 86.26 127.13
C ARG A 16 -46.91 85.08 128.08
N ARG A 17 -46.37 83.92 127.72
CA ARG A 17 -46.42 82.72 128.55
C ARG A 17 -45.58 82.91 129.81
N GLU A 18 -44.36 83.40 129.67
CA GLU A 18 -43.46 83.61 130.80
C GLU A 18 -44.03 84.63 131.79
N ALA A 19 -44.55 85.77 131.29
CA ALA A 19 -45.20 86.77 132.13
C ALA A 19 -46.39 86.20 132.92
N THR A 20 -47.18 85.34 132.28
CA THR A 20 -48.34 84.69 132.92
C THR A 20 -47.91 83.66 133.97
N VAL A 21 -46.91 82.83 133.68
CA VAL A 21 -46.40 81.83 134.63
C VAL A 21 -45.74 82.50 135.83
N ARG A 22 -45.01 83.61 135.62
CA ARG A 22 -44.38 84.38 136.69
C ARG A 22 -45.41 84.98 137.65
N ALA A 23 -46.50 85.55 137.12
CA ALA A 23 -47.61 86.06 137.93
C ALA A 23 -48.31 84.94 138.73
N LEU A 24 -48.56 83.79 138.10
CA LEU A 24 -49.12 82.62 138.79
C LEU A 24 -48.22 82.11 139.92
N ALA A 25 -46.90 82.12 139.72
CA ALA A 25 -45.92 81.67 140.71
C ALA A 25 -45.76 82.65 141.89
N ALA A 26 -45.96 83.95 141.64
CA ALA A 26 -45.94 84.99 142.67
C ALA A 26 -47.19 85.00 143.57
N GLY A 27 -48.25 84.29 143.18
CA GLY A 27 -49.54 84.29 143.89
C GLY A 27 -50.44 85.49 143.54
N ASP A 28 -50.09 86.23 142.49
CA ASP A 28 -50.86 87.36 141.97
C ASP A 28 -52.02 86.90 141.07
N GLU A 29 -53.01 87.78 140.83
CA GLU A 29 -54.07 87.53 139.83
C GLU A 29 -53.48 87.48 138.41
N ALA A 30 -53.22 86.26 137.90
CA ALA A 30 -52.67 86.06 136.56
C ALA A 30 -53.76 85.90 135.50
N GLY A 31 -53.58 86.51 134.33
CA GLY A 31 -54.48 86.35 133.17
C GLY A 31 -53.89 85.44 132.09
N CYS A 32 -54.74 84.70 131.37
CA CYS A 32 -54.37 83.80 130.27
C CYS A 32 -53.47 84.49 129.23
N ALA A 33 -52.37 83.83 128.85
CA ALA A 33 -51.37 84.35 127.90
C ALA A 33 -51.96 84.72 126.53
N TYR A 34 -52.98 84.01 126.05
CA TYR A 34 -53.66 84.34 124.78
C TYR A 34 -54.76 85.40 124.93
N CYS A 35 -55.81 85.10 125.71
CA CYS A 35 -57.04 85.92 125.75
C CYS A 35 -57.16 86.84 126.97
N GLY A 36 -56.18 86.86 127.88
CA GLY A 36 -56.11 87.80 129.00
C GLY A 36 -57.08 87.57 130.17
N ARG A 37 -58.02 86.61 130.09
CA ARG A 37 -58.99 86.33 131.19
C ARG A 37 -58.29 85.82 132.46
N PRO A 38 -58.77 86.16 133.68
CA PRO A 38 -58.17 85.70 134.92
C PRO A 38 -58.16 84.17 134.99
N LEU A 39 -57.05 83.61 135.46
CA LEU A 39 -56.84 82.19 135.66
C LEU A 39 -57.20 81.79 137.10
N PRO A 40 -57.72 80.58 137.32
CA PRO A 40 -58.00 80.10 138.67
C PRO A 40 -56.70 79.95 139.48
N PRO A 41 -56.73 80.16 140.81
CA PRO A 41 -55.55 80.00 141.66
C PRO A 41 -55.06 78.55 141.65
N ILE A 42 -53.73 78.36 141.68
CA ILE A 42 -53.12 77.02 141.62
C ILE A 42 -53.33 76.30 142.97
N PRO A 43 -53.92 75.09 142.99
CA PRO A 43 -54.11 74.34 144.23
C PRO A 43 -52.77 73.93 144.87
N ARG A 44 -52.67 74.05 146.20
CA ARG A 44 -51.43 73.85 147.00
C ARG A 44 -50.81 72.44 146.90
N GLN A 45 -51.50 71.46 146.33
CA GLN A 45 -50.98 70.11 146.09
C GLN A 45 -50.95 69.77 144.60
N GLY A 46 -49.78 69.91 143.97
CA GLY A 46 -49.38 69.09 142.82
C GLY A 46 -49.76 69.52 141.40
N GLY A 47 -50.32 70.71 141.16
CA GLY A 47 -50.61 71.20 139.79
C GLY A 47 -49.45 71.98 139.16
N ARG A 48 -49.07 71.68 137.90
CA ARG A 48 -48.15 72.55 137.12
C ARG A 48 -48.90 73.83 136.70
N PRO A 49 -48.30 75.03 136.79
CA PRO A 49 -48.90 76.27 136.30
C PRO A 49 -49.18 76.18 134.79
N THR A 50 -50.44 76.33 134.37
CA THR A 50 -50.78 76.45 132.93
C THR A 50 -51.03 77.91 132.58
N PRO A 51 -50.31 78.50 131.61
CA PRO A 51 -50.48 79.91 131.25
C PRO A 51 -51.75 80.20 130.44
N TYR A 52 -52.63 79.22 130.24
CA TYR A 52 -53.81 79.33 129.37
C TYR A 52 -55.08 78.96 130.12
N CYS A 53 -56.22 79.49 129.66
CA CYS A 53 -57.53 79.06 130.14
C CYS A 53 -57.72 77.55 129.95
N PRO A 54 -58.50 76.90 130.82
CA PRO A 54 -58.98 75.54 130.56
C PRO A 54 -59.75 75.47 129.24
N ALA A 55 -59.76 74.29 128.62
CA ALA A 55 -60.48 74.07 127.37
C ALA A 55 -61.98 74.33 127.57
N ASP A 56 -62.52 75.23 126.74
CA ASP A 56 -63.93 75.65 126.77
C ASP A 56 -64.52 75.44 125.36
N PRO A 57 -65.22 74.32 125.12
CA PRO A 57 -65.78 74.00 123.81
C PRO A 57 -66.86 74.97 123.33
N GLU A 58 -67.57 75.61 124.25
CA GLU A 58 -68.65 76.55 123.91
C GLU A 58 -68.07 77.86 123.38
N ARG A 59 -66.87 78.23 123.82
CA ARG A 59 -66.25 79.51 123.48
C ARG A 59 -65.59 79.57 122.10
N TYR A 60 -64.85 78.52 121.72
CA TYR A 60 -64.09 78.50 120.47
C TYR A 60 -64.50 77.38 119.52
N GLY A 61 -65.43 76.50 119.94
CA GLY A 61 -65.86 75.35 119.14
C GLY A 61 -64.81 74.24 119.07
N ARG A 62 -64.97 73.37 118.08
CA ARG A 62 -64.09 72.23 117.83
C ARG A 62 -63.57 72.29 116.41
N TRP A 63 -62.31 71.90 116.23
CA TRP A 63 -61.74 71.63 114.92
C TRP A 63 -61.61 70.12 114.76
N GLY A 64 -62.52 69.52 113.98
CA GLY A 64 -62.69 68.07 113.93
C GLY A 64 -62.95 67.50 115.32
N ALA A 65 -62.12 66.54 115.75
CA ALA A 65 -62.24 65.87 117.05
C ALA A 65 -61.62 66.65 118.24
N LYS A 66 -60.90 67.76 118.01
CA LYS A 66 -60.21 68.50 119.07
C LYS A 66 -60.95 69.79 119.44
N VAL A 67 -61.05 70.08 120.74
CA VAL A 67 -61.56 71.37 121.24
C VAL A 67 -60.51 72.44 120.99
N ILE A 68 -60.92 73.56 120.40
CA ILE A 68 -60.00 74.67 120.13
C ILE A 68 -59.68 75.35 121.46
N THR A 69 -58.39 75.39 121.82
CA THR A 69 -57.92 75.98 123.07
C THR A 69 -57.13 77.26 122.83
N CYS A 70 -57.09 78.14 123.83
CA CYS A 70 -56.24 79.33 123.83
C CYS A 70 -54.76 79.01 123.50
N ALA A 71 -54.25 77.85 123.92
CA ALA A 71 -52.88 77.43 123.63
C ALA A 71 -52.66 77.16 122.13
N MET A 72 -53.63 76.55 121.46
CA MET A 72 -53.58 76.26 120.02
C MET A 72 -53.69 77.54 119.19
N LEU A 73 -54.60 78.45 119.57
CA LEU A 73 -54.76 79.72 118.86
C LEU A 73 -53.53 80.62 118.99
N ASP A 74 -52.86 80.58 120.14
CA ASP A 74 -51.62 81.31 120.37
C ASP A 74 -50.47 80.79 119.51
N GLU A 75 -50.39 79.47 119.32
CA GLU A 75 -49.42 78.83 118.43
C GLU A 75 -49.66 79.14 116.96
N GLN A 76 -50.91 79.04 116.51
CA GLN A 76 -51.26 79.38 115.13
C GLN A 76 -50.97 80.86 114.81
N ARG A 77 -51.20 81.74 115.79
CA ARG A 77 -50.83 83.15 115.66
C ARG A 77 -49.31 83.32 115.55
N GLU A 78 -48.51 82.59 116.32
CA GLU A 78 -47.04 82.67 116.24
C GLU A 78 -46.53 82.24 114.85
N ILE A 79 -47.09 81.15 114.29
CA ILE A 79 -46.77 80.70 112.94
C ILE A 79 -47.15 81.77 111.92
N TRP A 80 -48.36 82.33 112.04
CA TRP A 80 -48.83 83.37 111.14
C TRP A 80 -47.93 84.62 111.17
N VAL A 81 -47.61 85.13 112.37
CA VAL A 81 -46.72 86.29 112.54
C VAL A 81 -45.32 85.99 112.00
N THR A 82 -44.82 84.76 112.13
CA THR A 82 -43.51 84.37 111.61
C THR A 82 -43.48 84.37 110.08
N VAL A 83 -44.53 83.87 109.43
CA VAL A 83 -44.57 83.70 107.97
C VAL A 83 -44.98 85.00 107.27
N TYR A 84 -45.93 85.74 107.84
CA TYR A 84 -46.57 86.89 107.19
C TYR A 84 -46.27 88.23 107.87
N GLY A 85 -45.71 88.25 109.09
CA GLY A 85 -45.41 89.46 109.85
C GLY A 85 -46.53 89.87 110.83
N PRO A 86 -46.23 90.71 111.84
CA PRO A 86 -47.16 91.06 112.93
C PRO A 86 -48.39 91.88 112.50
N ASP A 87 -48.33 92.54 111.34
CA ASP A 87 -49.35 93.49 110.88
C ASP A 87 -50.31 92.89 109.83
N GLN A 88 -50.15 91.63 109.42
CA GLN A 88 -50.98 91.00 108.38
C GLN A 88 -52.28 90.38 108.92
N PRO A 89 -53.47 90.70 108.36
CA PRO A 89 -54.72 90.08 108.75
C PRO A 89 -54.82 88.61 108.27
N MET A 90 -55.22 87.71 109.17
CA MET A 90 -55.26 86.24 108.98
C MET A 90 -56.27 85.68 107.94
N THR A 91 -56.87 86.49 107.06
CA THR A 91 -58.18 86.12 106.46
C THR A 91 -58.31 86.07 104.93
N GLN A 92 -57.28 86.27 104.10
CA GLN A 92 -57.47 86.21 102.63
C GLN A 92 -56.29 85.55 101.87
N LEU A 93 -56.59 84.50 101.09
CA LEU A 93 -55.68 83.78 100.18
C LEU A 93 -56.31 83.83 98.78
N ASP A 94 -55.60 84.29 97.74
CA ASP A 94 -56.15 84.53 96.39
C ASP A 94 -55.86 83.36 95.43
N THR A 95 -56.87 82.55 95.14
CA THR A 95 -56.76 81.36 94.28
C THR A 95 -56.56 81.69 92.80
N ARG A 96 -56.92 82.90 92.34
CA ARG A 96 -56.76 83.27 90.91
C ARG A 96 -55.30 83.45 90.51
N ALA A 97 -54.50 84.02 91.39
CA ALA A 97 -53.07 84.22 91.14
C ALA A 97 -52.32 82.88 90.97
N LEU A 98 -52.78 81.82 91.65
CA LEU A 98 -52.18 80.49 91.55
C LEU A 98 -52.48 79.83 90.19
N ASP A 99 -53.72 79.93 89.71
CA ASP A 99 -54.13 79.38 88.40
C ASP A 99 -53.41 80.08 87.24
N GLU A 100 -53.24 81.41 87.32
CA GLU A 100 -52.50 82.18 86.32
C GLU A 100 -51.01 81.78 86.27
N GLN A 101 -50.39 81.54 87.43
CA GLN A 101 -49.01 81.06 87.50
C GLN A 101 -48.86 79.64 86.92
N LEU A 102 -49.82 78.75 87.18
CA LEU A 102 -49.80 77.39 86.65
C LEU A 102 -50.01 77.39 85.12
N GLY A 103 -50.95 78.19 84.62
CA GLY A 103 -51.21 78.35 83.19
C GLY A 103 -50.01 78.92 82.43
N SER A 104 -49.31 79.90 83.01
CA SER A 104 -48.07 80.46 82.46
C SER A 104 -46.95 79.41 82.40
N ALA A 105 -46.76 78.64 83.47
CA ALA A 105 -45.76 77.58 83.50
C ALA A 105 -46.04 76.46 82.49
N LEU A 106 -47.31 76.07 82.31
CA LEU A 106 -47.70 75.08 81.30
C LEU A 106 -47.52 75.61 79.87
N SER A 107 -47.90 76.86 79.61
CA SER A 107 -47.73 77.50 78.30
C SER A 107 -46.26 77.63 77.90
N ALA A 108 -45.35 77.79 78.87
CA ALA A 108 -43.92 77.80 78.63
C ALA A 108 -43.34 76.43 78.23
N LEU A 109 -44.04 75.33 78.53
CA LEU A 109 -43.62 73.96 78.17
C LEU A 109 -44.12 73.52 76.78
N ASP A 110 -45.15 74.16 76.22
CA ASP A 110 -45.68 73.82 74.89
C ASP A 110 -44.64 73.93 73.76
N PRO A 111 -43.78 74.97 73.70
CA PRO A 111 -42.71 75.04 72.71
C PRO A 111 -41.70 73.89 72.82
N LEU A 112 -41.36 73.47 74.05
CA LEU A 112 -40.44 72.35 74.27
C LEU A 112 -41.05 71.02 73.84
N HIS A 113 -42.35 70.81 74.07
CA HIS A 113 -43.05 69.63 73.55
C HIS A 113 -43.12 69.61 72.02
N ALA A 114 -43.32 70.77 71.39
CA ALA A 114 -43.30 70.89 69.93
C ALA A 114 -41.91 70.58 69.35
N GLU A 115 -40.83 71.11 69.95
CA GLU A 115 -39.46 70.81 69.53
C GLU A 115 -39.09 69.34 69.73
N LEU A 116 -39.45 68.73 70.87
CA LEU A 116 -39.22 67.30 71.11
C LEU A 116 -39.97 66.42 70.11
N SER A 117 -41.20 66.81 69.75
CA SER A 117 -41.98 66.10 68.73
C SER A 117 -41.35 66.24 67.35
N ALA A 118 -40.90 67.45 66.98
CA ALA A 118 -40.19 67.69 65.72
C ALA A 118 -38.87 66.91 65.64
N LEU A 119 -38.08 66.90 66.71
CA LEU A 119 -36.85 66.11 66.80
C LEU A 119 -37.13 64.61 66.69
N ARG A 120 -38.17 64.12 67.37
CA ARG A 120 -38.56 62.71 67.28
C ARG A 120 -38.94 62.34 65.85
N THR A 121 -39.76 63.15 65.17
CA THR A 121 -40.15 62.93 63.78
C THR A 121 -38.93 63.00 62.85
N HIS A 122 -38.06 63.98 63.04
CA HIS A 122 -36.84 64.10 62.23
C HIS A 122 -35.92 62.88 62.35
N VAL A 123 -35.72 62.37 63.58
CA VAL A 123 -34.92 61.16 63.81
C VAL A 123 -35.60 59.92 63.23
N THR A 124 -36.93 59.80 63.32
CA THR A 124 -37.63 58.67 62.69
C THR A 124 -37.54 58.72 61.18
N ASP A 125 -37.66 59.90 60.57
CA ASP A 125 -37.57 60.06 59.12
C ASP A 125 -36.14 59.81 58.62
N GLN A 126 -35.13 60.30 59.35
CA GLN A 126 -33.72 60.02 59.03
C GLN A 126 -33.37 58.54 59.17
N THR A 127 -33.87 57.86 60.21
CA THR A 127 -33.62 56.42 60.36
C THR A 127 -34.35 55.61 59.30
N ALA A 128 -35.57 55.97 58.94
CA ALA A 128 -36.29 55.36 57.82
C ALA A 128 -35.54 55.55 56.49
N ALA A 129 -35.12 56.78 56.16
CA ALA A 129 -34.37 57.07 54.94
C ALA A 129 -33.00 56.34 54.90
N ALA A 130 -32.31 56.23 56.04
CA ALA A 130 -31.04 55.51 56.11
C ALA A 130 -31.22 53.98 55.95
N LEU A 131 -32.32 53.42 56.45
CA LEU A 131 -32.66 52.01 56.26
C LEU A 131 -33.01 51.74 54.80
N GLU A 132 -33.83 52.58 54.18
CA GLU A 132 -34.20 52.48 52.75
C GLU A 132 -32.95 52.58 51.87
N ALA A 133 -32.08 53.57 52.09
CA ALA A 133 -30.82 53.71 51.34
C ALA A 133 -29.88 52.50 51.54
N ARG A 134 -29.89 51.88 52.72
CA ARG A 134 -29.12 50.64 52.97
C ARG A 134 -29.72 49.46 52.20
N GLU A 135 -31.03 49.29 52.21
CA GLU A 135 -31.72 48.23 51.46
C GLU A 135 -31.47 48.37 49.96
N GLU A 136 -31.54 49.58 49.41
CA GLU A 136 -31.19 49.88 48.01
C GLU A 136 -29.72 49.54 47.70
N ALA A 137 -28.79 49.88 48.59
CA ALA A 137 -27.37 49.56 48.41
C ALA A 137 -27.10 48.04 48.49
N GLU A 138 -27.80 47.31 49.37
CA GLU A 138 -27.72 45.85 49.46
C GLU A 138 -28.29 45.20 48.20
N ALA A 139 -29.43 45.68 47.68
CA ALA A 139 -30.02 45.21 46.43
C ALA A 139 -29.08 45.46 45.23
N ALA A 140 -28.50 46.67 45.12
CA ALA A 140 -27.55 47.00 44.06
C ALA A 140 -26.27 46.16 44.14
N ARG A 141 -25.77 45.87 45.36
CA ARG A 141 -24.63 44.98 45.57
C ARG A 141 -24.96 43.56 45.09
N ASP A 142 -26.13 43.05 45.46
CA ASP A 142 -26.52 41.68 45.11
C ASP A 142 -26.74 41.54 43.60
N GLU A 143 -27.31 42.56 42.94
CA GLU A 143 -27.40 42.63 41.47
C GLU A 143 -26.01 42.64 40.81
N ALA A 144 -25.08 43.46 41.31
CA ALA A 144 -23.71 43.51 40.78
C ALA A 144 -22.98 42.16 40.96
N LEU A 145 -23.18 41.47 42.08
CA LEU A 145 -22.62 40.14 42.31
C LEU A 145 -23.20 39.12 41.31
N GLU A 146 -24.49 39.20 41.00
CA GLU A 146 -25.10 38.31 40.02
C GLU A 146 -24.60 38.58 38.60
N GLN A 147 -24.47 39.84 38.21
CA GLN A 147 -23.86 40.22 36.93
C GLN A 147 -22.43 39.69 36.79
N VAL A 148 -21.62 39.76 37.88
CA VAL A 148 -20.26 39.18 37.89
C VAL A 148 -20.29 37.66 37.74
N ARG A 149 -21.25 36.96 38.35
CA ARG A 149 -21.40 35.50 38.18
C ARG A 149 -21.72 35.15 36.73
N VAL A 150 -22.67 35.85 36.12
CA VAL A 150 -23.04 35.65 34.71
C VAL A 150 -21.84 35.91 33.79
N ALA A 151 -21.14 37.04 33.95
CA ALA A 151 -19.96 37.37 33.15
C ALA A 151 -18.83 36.33 33.30
N ASN A 152 -18.63 35.79 34.51
CA ASN A 152 -17.65 34.73 34.74
C ASN A 152 -18.08 33.39 34.09
N ALA A 153 -19.37 33.06 34.09
CA ALA A 153 -19.90 31.89 33.42
C ALA A 153 -19.75 32.00 31.89
N GLU A 154 -20.09 33.15 31.32
CA GLU A 154 -19.89 33.44 29.89
C GLU A 154 -18.42 33.37 29.50
N ARG A 155 -17.53 33.93 30.32
CA ARG A 155 -16.08 33.84 30.10
C ARG A 155 -15.59 32.39 30.17
N ALA A 156 -16.09 31.58 31.10
CA ALA A 156 -15.74 30.18 31.20
C ALA A 156 -16.18 29.41 29.96
N HIS A 157 -17.42 29.63 29.49
CA HIS A 157 -17.91 29.04 28.24
C HIS A 157 -17.07 29.46 27.03
N ALA A 158 -16.76 30.75 26.89
CA ALA A 158 -15.93 31.23 25.78
C ALA A 158 -14.52 30.62 25.79
N VAL A 159 -13.95 30.33 26.96
CA VAL A 159 -12.66 29.63 27.08
C VAL A 159 -12.79 28.18 26.64
N THR A 160 -13.83 27.46 27.09
CA THR A 160 -14.10 26.08 26.67
C THR A 160 -14.31 25.99 25.16
N ASP A 161 -15.14 26.85 24.57
CA ASP A 161 -15.39 26.89 23.13
C ASP A 161 -14.09 27.16 22.34
N ALA A 162 -13.23 28.06 22.85
CA ALA A 162 -11.94 28.34 22.23
C ALA A 162 -10.97 27.15 22.32
N GLU A 163 -10.98 26.39 23.42
CA GLU A 163 -10.18 25.17 23.57
C GLU A 163 -10.68 24.06 22.64
N GLU A 164 -11.99 23.86 22.55
CA GLU A 164 -12.61 22.91 21.61
C GLU A 164 -12.30 23.26 20.16
N ALA A 165 -12.39 24.54 19.79
CA ALA A 165 -12.03 25.01 18.45
C ALA A 165 -10.55 24.75 18.10
N ARG A 166 -9.63 24.99 19.04
CA ARG A 166 -8.20 24.68 18.85
C ARG A 166 -7.96 23.18 18.73
N ALA A 167 -8.65 22.36 19.52
CA ALA A 167 -8.55 20.90 19.44
C ALA A 167 -9.08 20.39 18.09
N ALA A 168 -10.21 20.91 17.62
CA ALA A 168 -10.77 20.59 16.31
C ALA A 168 -9.85 21.00 15.17
N GLU A 169 -9.24 22.19 15.24
CA GLU A 169 -8.26 22.65 14.23
C GLU A 169 -7.01 21.76 14.22
N ALA A 170 -6.48 21.39 15.39
CA ALA A 170 -5.34 20.47 15.48
C ALA A 170 -5.66 19.09 14.89
N ALA A 171 -6.86 18.56 15.17
CA ALA A 171 -7.34 17.31 14.59
C ALA A 171 -7.50 17.41 13.06
N ALA A 172 -8.06 18.50 12.55
CA ALA A 172 -8.21 18.74 11.12
C ALA A 172 -6.86 18.86 10.40
N ARG A 173 -5.87 19.53 11.01
CA ARG A 173 -4.51 19.60 10.47
C ARG A 173 -3.87 18.22 10.39
N LYS A 174 -3.96 17.42 11.47
CA LYS A 174 -3.45 16.05 11.50
C LYS A 174 -4.11 15.17 10.44
N GLN A 175 -5.43 15.28 10.28
CA GLN A 175 -6.15 14.55 9.23
C GLN A 175 -5.69 14.98 7.83
N SER A 176 -5.52 16.29 7.60
CA SER A 176 -5.02 16.79 6.31
C SER A 176 -3.59 16.32 6.00
N GLU A 177 -2.75 16.10 7.01
CA GLU A 177 -1.40 15.52 6.82
C GLU A 177 -1.51 14.05 6.40
N VAL A 178 -2.34 13.26 7.10
CA VAL A 178 -2.61 11.86 6.74
C VAL A 178 -3.18 11.75 5.32
N ASP A 179 -4.17 12.56 4.97
CA ASP A 179 -4.78 12.56 3.63
C ASP A 179 -3.77 12.93 2.52
N ARG A 180 -2.80 13.81 2.84
CA ARG A 180 -1.69 14.14 1.91
C ARG A 180 -0.74 12.96 1.75
N GLU A 181 -0.33 12.34 2.85
CA GLU A 181 0.54 11.15 2.81
C GLU A 181 -0.10 10.00 2.03
N GLU A 182 -1.40 9.75 2.23
CA GLU A 182 -2.16 8.74 1.48
C GLU A 182 -2.24 9.08 -0.02
N ARG A 183 -2.48 10.35 -0.37
CA ARG A 183 -2.47 10.80 -1.77
C ARG A 183 -1.10 10.65 -2.41
N ASP A 184 -0.04 11.02 -1.72
CA ASP A 184 1.32 10.93 -2.25
C ASP A 184 1.74 9.48 -2.43
N ALA A 185 1.37 8.60 -1.49
CA ALA A 185 1.56 7.15 -1.63
C ALA A 185 0.78 6.58 -2.82
N ALA A 186 -0.47 6.99 -3.02
CA ALA A 186 -1.28 6.57 -4.17
C ALA A 186 -0.67 7.05 -5.51
N LEU A 187 -0.18 8.30 -5.57
CA LEU A 187 0.50 8.83 -6.75
C LEU A 187 1.81 8.07 -7.04
N ALA A 188 2.62 7.79 -6.02
CA ALA A 188 3.84 7.00 -6.16
C ALA A 188 3.54 5.58 -6.67
N SER A 189 2.51 4.93 -6.14
CA SER A 189 2.05 3.61 -6.61
C SER A 189 1.57 3.66 -8.06
N ALA A 190 0.82 4.69 -8.46
CA ALA A 190 0.35 4.85 -9.84
C ALA A 190 1.51 5.06 -10.83
N VAL A 191 2.52 5.86 -10.46
CA VAL A 191 3.73 6.06 -11.25
C VAL A 191 4.52 4.76 -11.38
N ALA A 192 4.68 4.01 -10.29
CA ALA A 192 5.36 2.71 -10.30
C ALA A 192 4.62 1.70 -11.20
N ALA A 193 3.29 1.63 -11.10
CA ALA A 193 2.46 0.76 -11.94
C ALA A 193 2.57 1.11 -13.42
N ARG A 194 2.56 2.41 -13.77
CA ARG A 194 2.76 2.86 -15.15
C ARG A 194 4.14 2.47 -15.69
N LYS A 195 5.19 2.67 -14.90
CA LYS A 195 6.56 2.26 -15.27
C LYS A 195 6.68 0.74 -15.46
N ALA A 196 6.03 -0.04 -14.60
CA ALA A 196 5.97 -1.49 -14.75
C ALA A 196 5.23 -1.91 -16.04
N GLN A 197 4.12 -1.23 -16.37
CA GLN A 197 3.38 -1.45 -17.61
C GLN A 197 4.23 -1.12 -18.85
N GLU A 198 4.92 0.03 -18.85
CA GLU A 198 5.82 0.43 -19.94
C GLU A 198 6.96 -0.60 -20.12
N THR A 199 7.52 -1.11 -19.02
CA THR A 199 8.55 -2.15 -19.05
C THR A 199 8.00 -3.47 -19.61
N ALA A 200 6.78 -3.87 -19.21
CA ALA A 200 6.14 -5.07 -19.71
C ALA A 200 5.82 -4.99 -21.22
N LEU A 201 5.39 -3.82 -21.70
CA LEU A 201 5.17 -3.57 -23.13
C LEU A 201 6.48 -3.66 -23.91
N ALA A 202 7.56 -3.05 -23.41
CA ALA A 202 8.88 -3.13 -24.05
C ALA A 202 9.38 -4.59 -24.15
N VAL A 203 9.21 -5.39 -23.09
CA VAL A 203 9.56 -6.82 -23.09
C VAL A 203 8.71 -7.60 -24.09
N ARG A 204 7.40 -7.32 -24.18
CA ARG A 204 6.52 -7.94 -25.17
C ARG A 204 6.97 -7.61 -26.59
N ASP A 205 7.22 -6.34 -26.89
CA ASP A 205 7.62 -5.89 -28.22
C ASP A 205 8.99 -6.47 -28.60
N GLU A 206 9.92 -6.59 -27.65
CA GLU A 206 11.19 -7.29 -27.85
C GLU A 206 10.99 -8.79 -28.15
N ALA A 207 10.09 -9.46 -27.41
CA ALA A 207 9.76 -10.86 -27.64
C ALA A 207 9.11 -11.08 -29.01
N GLU A 208 8.21 -10.20 -29.45
CA GLU A 208 7.60 -10.24 -30.79
C GLU A 208 8.66 -10.03 -31.88
N ASN A 209 9.54 -9.04 -31.73
CA ASN A 209 10.66 -8.80 -32.65
C ASN A 209 11.63 -9.99 -32.71
N ASN A 210 11.91 -10.64 -31.58
CA ASN A 210 12.76 -11.83 -31.52
C ASN A 210 12.08 -13.03 -32.19
N ARG A 211 10.77 -13.21 -31.98
CA ARG A 211 9.98 -14.22 -32.68
C ARG A 211 10.01 -14.00 -34.18
N GLN A 212 9.82 -12.78 -34.64
CA GLN A 212 9.84 -12.44 -36.07
C GLN A 212 11.22 -12.73 -36.68
N ARG A 213 12.31 -12.30 -36.02
CA ARG A 213 13.68 -12.62 -36.43
C ARG A 213 13.93 -14.14 -36.50
N ALA A 214 13.43 -14.90 -35.53
CA ALA A 214 13.55 -16.36 -35.55
C ALA A 214 12.77 -17.01 -36.71
N LEU A 215 11.58 -16.50 -37.04
CA LEU A 215 10.79 -16.95 -38.19
C LEU A 215 11.49 -16.64 -39.51
N GLU A 216 12.08 -15.45 -39.65
CA GLU A 216 12.87 -15.07 -40.83
C GLU A 216 14.11 -15.94 -40.99
N GLN A 217 14.81 -16.24 -39.89
CA GLN A 217 15.95 -17.17 -39.91
C GLN A 217 15.53 -18.59 -40.29
N ALA A 218 14.38 -19.07 -39.79
CA ALA A 218 13.85 -20.37 -40.16
C ALA A 218 13.44 -20.44 -41.63
N ALA A 219 12.80 -19.40 -42.16
CA ALA A 219 12.47 -19.28 -43.58
C ALA A 219 13.74 -19.28 -44.45
N ALA A 220 14.73 -18.47 -44.11
CA ALA A 220 16.01 -18.43 -44.83
C ALA A 220 16.76 -19.78 -44.78
N ALA A 221 16.69 -20.50 -43.66
CA ALA A 221 17.25 -21.84 -43.56
C ALA A 221 16.50 -22.85 -44.44
N HIS A 222 15.16 -22.76 -44.48
CA HIS A 222 14.34 -23.60 -45.36
C HIS A 222 14.63 -23.35 -46.85
N ASP A 223 14.80 -22.08 -47.24
CA ASP A 223 15.20 -21.71 -48.61
C ASP A 223 16.58 -22.27 -48.96
N ARG A 224 17.55 -22.20 -48.04
CA ARG A 224 18.89 -22.81 -48.23
C ARG A 224 18.81 -24.32 -48.38
N VAL A 225 18.01 -25.00 -47.54
CA VAL A 225 17.81 -26.46 -47.66
C VAL A 225 17.19 -26.81 -49.01
N THR A 226 16.19 -26.05 -49.44
CA THR A 226 15.54 -26.24 -50.75
C THR A 226 16.53 -26.00 -51.90
N ALA A 227 17.37 -24.97 -51.82
CA ALA A 227 18.43 -24.72 -52.80
C ALA A 227 19.44 -25.87 -52.85
N LEU A 228 19.94 -26.33 -51.70
CA LEU A 228 20.85 -27.47 -51.61
C LEU A 228 20.21 -28.77 -52.13
N GLN A 229 18.92 -29.00 -51.88
CA GLN A 229 18.20 -30.16 -52.43
C GLN A 229 18.12 -30.09 -53.96
N ARG A 230 17.91 -28.91 -54.54
CA ARG A 230 17.94 -28.70 -56.00
C ARG A 230 19.35 -28.95 -56.55
N GLU A 231 20.38 -28.41 -55.92
CA GLU A 231 21.78 -28.65 -56.30
C GLU A 231 22.16 -30.13 -56.23
N ILE A 232 21.81 -30.83 -55.15
CA ILE A 232 22.03 -32.28 -55.01
C ILE A 232 21.28 -33.04 -56.10
N SER A 233 20.05 -32.64 -56.41
CA SER A 233 19.25 -33.30 -57.45
C SER A 233 19.87 -33.09 -58.84
N ALA A 234 20.38 -31.89 -59.13
CA ALA A 234 21.13 -31.59 -60.35
C ALA A 234 22.43 -32.42 -60.41
N LEU A 235 23.23 -32.45 -59.34
CA LEU A 235 24.46 -33.24 -59.27
C LEU A 235 24.20 -34.74 -59.42
N ARG A 236 23.08 -35.24 -58.90
CA ARG A 236 22.66 -36.64 -59.10
C ARG A 236 22.28 -36.90 -60.55
N ALA A 237 21.56 -35.99 -61.19
CA ALA A 237 21.23 -36.12 -62.61
C ALA A 237 22.50 -36.15 -63.48
N THR A 238 23.42 -35.21 -63.27
CA THR A 238 24.70 -35.19 -64.00
C THR A 238 25.53 -36.43 -63.70
N ALA A 239 25.60 -36.90 -62.45
CA ALA A 239 26.34 -38.12 -62.12
C ALA A 239 25.73 -39.38 -62.77
N VAL A 240 24.40 -39.44 -62.93
CA VAL A 240 23.73 -40.52 -63.67
C VAL A 240 24.05 -40.43 -65.16
N GLU A 241 24.00 -39.24 -65.75
CA GLU A 241 24.38 -39.01 -67.15
C GLU A 241 25.85 -39.39 -67.40
N ASP A 242 26.77 -38.98 -66.52
CA ASP A 242 28.18 -39.32 -66.59
C ASP A 242 28.41 -40.85 -66.49
N LEU A 243 27.66 -41.52 -65.61
CA LEU A 243 27.74 -42.97 -65.45
C LEU A 243 27.15 -43.72 -66.65
N GLU A 244 26.06 -43.22 -67.25
CA GLU A 244 25.52 -43.76 -68.50
C GLU A 244 26.50 -43.55 -69.66
N GLN A 245 27.11 -42.37 -69.76
CA GLN A 245 28.12 -42.07 -70.78
C GLN A 245 29.34 -42.98 -70.60
N ALA A 246 29.85 -43.15 -69.38
CA ALA A 246 30.95 -44.06 -69.08
C ALA A 246 30.61 -45.52 -69.44
N ARG A 247 29.36 -45.97 -69.20
CA ARG A 247 28.89 -47.30 -69.61
C ARG A 247 28.83 -47.45 -71.13
N ARG A 248 28.37 -46.43 -71.86
CA ARG A 248 28.36 -46.42 -73.33
C ARG A 248 29.78 -46.49 -73.88
N THR A 249 30.67 -45.61 -73.42
CA THR A 249 32.09 -45.61 -73.82
C THR A 249 32.78 -46.95 -73.48
N ALA A 250 32.49 -47.56 -72.33
CA ALA A 250 33.03 -48.87 -71.99
C ALA A 250 32.49 -49.99 -72.91
N ALA A 251 31.20 -49.94 -73.27
CA ALA A 251 30.60 -50.89 -74.20
C ALA A 251 31.15 -50.74 -75.62
N GLU A 252 31.33 -49.50 -76.08
CA GLU A 252 31.99 -49.16 -77.35
C GLU A 252 33.43 -49.69 -77.37
N ALA A 253 34.22 -49.40 -76.34
CA ALA A 253 35.60 -49.90 -76.21
C ALA A 253 35.65 -51.43 -76.17
N GLN A 254 34.69 -52.10 -75.51
CA GLN A 254 34.59 -53.57 -75.54
C GLN A 254 34.24 -54.10 -76.93
N GLN A 255 33.34 -53.43 -77.67
CA GLN A 255 32.99 -53.82 -79.04
C GLN A 255 34.17 -53.61 -79.99
N GLU A 256 34.87 -52.48 -79.89
CA GLU A 256 36.08 -52.20 -80.65
C GLU A 256 37.18 -53.23 -80.36
N LEU A 257 37.38 -53.60 -79.09
CA LEU A 257 38.33 -54.64 -78.71
C LEU A 257 37.93 -56.01 -79.26
N ARG A 258 36.64 -56.37 -79.22
CA ARG A 258 36.17 -57.62 -79.84
C ARG A 258 36.37 -57.60 -81.35
N ALA A 259 36.05 -56.50 -82.01
CA ALA A 259 36.23 -56.33 -83.44
C ALA A 259 37.71 -56.44 -83.84
N SER A 260 38.61 -55.78 -83.10
CA SER A 260 40.05 -55.85 -83.37
C SER A 260 40.61 -57.26 -83.16
N LEU A 261 40.20 -57.95 -82.08
CA LEU A 261 40.58 -59.35 -81.84
C LEU A 261 40.03 -60.30 -82.92
N THR A 262 38.80 -60.08 -83.42
CA THR A 262 38.28 -60.88 -84.54
C THR A 262 39.07 -60.64 -85.83
N VAL A 263 39.41 -59.38 -86.14
CA VAL A 263 40.24 -59.06 -87.31
C VAL A 263 41.64 -59.68 -87.18
N GLU A 264 42.25 -59.64 -86.00
CA GLU A 264 43.55 -60.27 -85.73
C GLU A 264 43.47 -61.80 -85.81
N HIS A 265 42.37 -62.40 -85.34
CA HIS A 265 42.17 -63.83 -85.46
C HIS A 265 41.99 -64.25 -86.92
N GLU A 266 41.18 -63.53 -87.69
CA GLU A 266 41.00 -63.76 -89.13
C GLU A 266 42.30 -63.58 -89.91
N SER A 267 43.11 -62.56 -89.60
CA SER A 267 44.40 -62.34 -90.26
C SER A 267 45.36 -63.49 -89.96
N ARG A 268 45.47 -63.94 -88.71
CA ARG A 268 46.28 -65.11 -88.33
C ARG A 268 45.80 -66.39 -89.01
N MET A 269 44.49 -66.61 -89.11
CA MET A 269 43.93 -67.76 -89.82
C MET A 269 44.27 -67.72 -91.32
N ARG A 270 44.13 -66.55 -91.98
CA ARG A 270 44.52 -66.38 -93.39
C ARG A 270 46.02 -66.59 -93.60
N GLU A 271 46.87 -66.07 -92.71
CA GLU A 271 48.32 -66.31 -92.75
C GLU A 271 48.66 -67.80 -92.57
N GLN A 272 47.99 -68.50 -91.64
CA GLN A 272 48.16 -69.95 -91.46
C GLN A 272 47.72 -70.74 -92.69
N GLU A 273 46.55 -70.43 -93.25
CA GLU A 273 46.06 -71.05 -94.49
C GLU A 273 47.03 -70.82 -95.65
N GLN A 274 47.57 -69.60 -95.78
CA GLN A 274 48.54 -69.28 -96.81
C GLN A 274 49.84 -70.09 -96.64
N ARG A 275 50.37 -70.19 -95.41
CA ARG A 275 51.55 -71.03 -95.12
C ARG A 275 51.29 -72.51 -95.44
N LEU A 276 50.11 -73.03 -95.11
CA LEU A 276 49.74 -74.41 -95.44
C LEU A 276 49.63 -74.62 -96.96
N ARG A 277 49.08 -73.66 -97.71
CA ARG A 277 49.04 -73.71 -99.19
C ARG A 277 50.44 -73.66 -99.79
N GLU A 278 51.33 -72.82 -99.27
CA GLU A 278 52.73 -72.73 -99.70
C GLU A 278 53.47 -74.05 -99.42
N GLN A 279 53.31 -74.63 -98.22
CA GLN A 279 53.87 -75.95 -97.88
C GLN A 279 53.32 -77.07 -98.78
N ALA A 280 52.01 -77.07 -99.07
CA ALA A 280 51.41 -78.02 -100.00
C ALA A 280 51.97 -77.85 -101.42
N ALA A 281 52.14 -76.61 -101.90
CA ALA A 281 52.73 -76.33 -103.21
C ALA A 281 54.21 -76.74 -103.29
N GLU A 282 54.98 -76.57 -102.21
CA GLU A 282 56.35 -77.07 -102.10
C GLU A 282 56.42 -78.60 -102.09
N ALA A 283 55.53 -79.26 -101.36
CA ALA A 283 55.42 -80.72 -101.35
C ALA A 283 55.08 -81.26 -102.75
N ASP A 284 54.12 -80.64 -103.45
CA ASP A 284 53.77 -80.96 -104.83
C ASP A 284 54.95 -80.80 -105.79
N LYS A 285 55.74 -79.72 -105.64
CA LYS A 285 56.97 -79.52 -106.42
C LYS A 285 57.99 -80.64 -106.15
N ARG A 286 58.17 -81.06 -104.90
CA ARG A 286 59.05 -82.19 -104.56
C ARG A 286 58.56 -83.50 -105.17
N VAL A 287 57.26 -83.79 -105.09
CA VAL A 287 56.66 -84.99 -105.70
C VAL A 287 56.87 -84.99 -107.22
N ARG A 288 56.60 -83.87 -107.91
CA ARG A 288 56.85 -83.75 -109.35
C ARG A 288 58.33 -83.91 -109.69
N GLY A 289 59.24 -83.36 -108.87
CA GLY A 289 60.67 -83.55 -109.03
C GLY A 289 61.11 -85.02 -108.92
N VAL A 290 60.55 -85.75 -107.94
CA VAL A 290 60.81 -87.18 -107.76
C VAL A 290 60.24 -88.00 -108.93
N GLN A 291 59.03 -87.67 -109.40
CA GLN A 291 58.41 -88.32 -110.56
C GLN A 291 59.25 -88.11 -111.82
N LEU A 292 59.66 -86.87 -112.12
CA LEU A 292 60.53 -86.58 -113.26
C LEU A 292 61.86 -87.34 -113.20
N ALA A 293 62.47 -87.44 -112.01
CA ALA A 293 63.70 -88.22 -111.81
C ALA A 293 63.47 -89.74 -111.92
N ALA A 294 62.28 -90.23 -111.57
CA ALA A 294 61.90 -91.62 -111.80
C ALA A 294 61.70 -91.89 -113.30
N ASP A 295 60.99 -91.01 -114.01
CA ASP A 295 60.75 -91.11 -115.45
C ASP A 295 62.06 -91.04 -116.25
N GLN A 296 63.01 -90.19 -115.85
CA GLN A 296 64.36 -90.14 -116.43
C GLN A 296 65.10 -91.47 -116.25
N ARG A 297 65.06 -92.09 -115.06
CA ARG A 297 65.66 -93.41 -114.82
C ARG A 297 64.99 -94.52 -115.63
N VAL A 298 63.66 -94.46 -115.80
CA VAL A 298 62.93 -95.39 -116.68
C VAL A 298 63.35 -95.21 -118.13
N ALA A 299 63.52 -93.97 -118.60
CA ALA A 299 64.01 -93.68 -119.95
C ALA A 299 65.46 -94.16 -120.16
N GLU A 300 66.35 -93.94 -119.19
CA GLU A 300 67.74 -94.42 -119.23
C GLU A 300 67.82 -95.95 -119.24
N SER A 301 67.06 -96.62 -118.39
CA SER A 301 66.99 -98.09 -118.38
C SER A 301 66.38 -98.65 -119.67
N ALA A 302 65.35 -98.01 -120.22
CA ALA A 302 64.80 -98.37 -121.54
C ALA A 302 65.84 -98.19 -122.67
N ALA A 303 66.66 -97.13 -122.61
CA ALA A 303 67.75 -96.91 -123.56
C ALA A 303 68.86 -97.96 -123.42
N GLN A 304 69.23 -98.34 -122.19
CA GLN A 304 70.19 -99.42 -121.93
C GLN A 304 69.68 -100.78 -122.42
N VAL A 305 68.41 -101.09 -122.21
CA VAL A 305 67.78 -102.32 -122.75
C VAL A 305 67.80 -102.29 -124.27
N SER A 306 67.43 -101.18 -124.90
CA SER A 306 67.48 -101.01 -126.36
C SER A 306 68.89 -101.22 -126.93
N GLN A 307 69.92 -100.65 -126.30
CA GLN A 307 71.32 -100.89 -126.64
C GLN A 307 71.74 -102.36 -126.46
N ALA A 308 71.33 -103.00 -125.37
CA ALA A 308 71.62 -104.42 -125.13
C ALA A 308 70.97 -105.32 -126.19
N THR A 309 69.73 -105.04 -126.62
CA THR A 309 69.09 -105.75 -127.74
C THR A 309 69.78 -105.51 -129.08
N LYS A 310 70.30 -104.30 -129.34
CA LYS A 310 71.09 -104.03 -130.55
C LYS A 310 72.40 -104.82 -130.57
N ALA A 311 73.15 -104.81 -129.47
CA ALA A 311 74.40 -105.58 -129.34
C ALA A 311 74.15 -107.10 -129.44
N TYR A 312 73.03 -107.58 -128.89
CA TYR A 312 72.60 -108.97 -129.03
C TYR A 312 72.25 -109.33 -130.49
N ALA A 313 71.58 -108.43 -131.22
CA ALA A 313 71.28 -108.64 -132.64
C ALA A 313 72.54 -108.59 -133.54
N GLU A 314 73.48 -107.69 -133.24
CA GLU A 314 74.75 -107.56 -133.97
C GLU A 314 75.69 -108.76 -133.78
N THR A 315 75.60 -109.46 -132.64
CA THR A 315 76.39 -110.68 -132.38
C THR A 315 75.78 -111.94 -133.01
N LEU A 316 74.47 -112.00 -133.19
CA LEU A 316 73.79 -113.14 -133.83
C LEU A 316 73.82 -113.11 -135.36
N ALA A 317 73.84 -111.92 -135.97
CA ALA A 317 73.86 -111.76 -137.44
C ALA A 317 74.98 -112.55 -138.17
N PRO A 318 76.27 -112.52 -137.73
CA PRO A 318 77.32 -113.29 -138.40
C PRO A 318 77.19 -114.80 -138.20
N LEU A 319 76.69 -115.26 -137.04
CA LEU A 319 76.46 -116.68 -136.77
C LEU A 319 75.34 -117.27 -137.65
N HIS A 320 74.32 -116.48 -137.99
CA HIS A 320 73.28 -116.88 -138.95
C HIS A 320 73.78 -116.90 -140.40
N ALA A 321 74.69 -116.00 -140.76
CA ALA A 321 75.31 -115.97 -142.09
C ALA A 321 76.21 -117.21 -142.32
N GLU A 322 77.01 -117.61 -141.32
CA GLU A 322 77.84 -118.83 -141.39
C GLU A 322 76.99 -120.12 -141.50
N LEU A 323 75.83 -120.16 -140.83
CA LEU A 323 74.87 -121.28 -140.91
C LEU A 323 74.20 -121.40 -142.29
N ALA A 324 73.91 -120.26 -142.94
CA ALA A 324 73.35 -120.24 -144.29
C ALA A 324 74.38 -120.68 -145.34
N GLU A 325 75.64 -120.29 -145.19
CA GLU A 325 76.73 -120.65 -146.10
C GLU A 325 77.09 -122.15 -146.00
N LEU A 326 77.09 -122.73 -144.80
CA LEU A 326 77.26 -124.17 -144.59
C LEU A 326 76.13 -125.01 -145.23
N ARG A 327 74.88 -124.50 -145.20
CA ARG A 327 73.75 -125.14 -145.88
C ARG A 327 73.87 -125.08 -147.41
N ALA A 328 74.33 -123.96 -147.97
CA ALA A 328 74.54 -123.81 -149.41
C ALA A 328 75.65 -124.73 -149.95
N ARG A 329 76.74 -124.93 -149.19
CA ARG A 329 77.82 -125.87 -149.55
C ARG A 329 77.38 -127.34 -149.51
N LEU A 330 76.45 -127.69 -148.62
CA LEU A 330 75.85 -129.02 -148.56
C LEU A 330 74.94 -129.30 -149.77
N SER A 331 74.10 -128.33 -150.18
CA SER A 331 73.24 -128.49 -151.35
C SER A 331 74.01 -128.60 -152.67
N ALA A 332 75.14 -127.89 -152.81
CA ALA A 332 75.97 -127.94 -154.01
C ALA A 332 76.62 -129.33 -154.22
N ARG A 333 77.11 -129.95 -153.15
CA ARG A 333 77.67 -131.32 -153.18
C ARG A 333 76.63 -132.40 -153.51
N GLN A 334 75.36 -132.14 -153.22
CA GLN A 334 74.26 -133.05 -153.49
C GLN A 334 73.82 -132.99 -154.96
N ALA A 335 73.86 -131.81 -155.57
CA ALA A 335 73.61 -131.63 -157.00
C ALA A 335 74.68 -132.33 -157.88
N GLU A 336 75.96 -132.26 -157.49
CA GLU A 336 77.04 -132.98 -158.20
C GLU A 336 76.88 -134.51 -158.17
N LEU A 337 76.29 -135.06 -157.10
CA LEU A 337 76.02 -136.50 -156.99
C LEU A 337 74.81 -136.95 -157.83
N ASP A 338 73.78 -136.11 -157.95
CA ASP A 338 72.60 -136.40 -158.75
C ASP A 338 72.87 -136.28 -160.27
N GLU A 339 73.78 -135.39 -160.67
CA GLU A 339 74.20 -135.24 -162.06
C GLU A 339 75.06 -136.43 -162.53
N MET A 340 75.91 -136.98 -161.65
CA MET A 340 76.63 -138.25 -161.88
C MET A 340 75.69 -139.47 -162.00
N ARG A 341 74.50 -139.43 -161.40
CA ARG A 341 73.49 -140.50 -161.56
C ARG A 341 72.78 -140.43 -162.90
N ARG A 342 72.41 -139.22 -163.36
CA ARG A 342 71.77 -139.04 -164.66
C ARG A 342 72.66 -139.44 -165.85
N LEU A 343 73.98 -139.29 -165.70
CA LEU A 343 74.96 -139.74 -166.68
C LEU A 343 75.09 -141.28 -166.77
N ARG A 344 74.62 -142.04 -165.78
CA ARG A 344 74.56 -143.52 -165.86
C ARG A 344 73.25 -144.04 -166.42
N GLU A 345 72.13 -143.41 -166.08
CA GLU A 345 70.80 -143.89 -166.52
C GLU A 345 70.54 -143.67 -168.01
N ALA A 346 71.30 -142.79 -168.68
CA ALA A 346 71.21 -142.61 -170.14
C ALA A 346 72.09 -143.59 -170.95
N GLU A 347 73.04 -144.30 -170.33
CA GLU A 347 73.88 -145.32 -170.99
C GLU A 347 73.23 -146.73 -171.00
N GLU A 348 72.17 -146.99 -170.23
CA GLU A 348 71.53 -148.33 -170.13
C GLU A 348 70.22 -148.51 -170.92
N ALA A 349 69.77 -147.50 -171.70
CA ALA A 349 68.63 -147.62 -172.62
C ALA A 349 69.09 -147.95 -174.06
N GLU A 350 69.90 -149.01 -174.15
CA GLU A 350 70.28 -149.75 -175.35
C GLU A 350 69.05 -150.39 -176.04
N GLN A 351 69.07 -150.39 -177.37
CA GLN A 351 68.29 -151.31 -178.21
C GLN A 351 68.58 -152.78 -177.84
N PRO A 352 67.62 -153.69 -178.07
CA PRO A 352 67.71 -154.47 -179.32
C PRO A 352 66.35 -154.77 -180.00
N ASP A 353 66.35 -154.57 -181.32
CA ASP A 353 65.72 -155.32 -182.42
C ASP A 353 64.72 -156.46 -182.10
N GLU A 354 63.63 -156.66 -182.86
CA GLU A 354 63.55 -156.80 -184.33
C GLU A 354 62.05 -156.69 -184.76
N ILE A 355 61.64 -156.32 -185.98
CA ILE A 355 61.64 -157.12 -187.21
C ILE A 355 61.37 -156.19 -188.43
N GLU A 356 62.04 -156.48 -189.56
CA GLU A 356 61.93 -155.96 -190.95
C GLU A 356 62.54 -154.60 -191.33
#